data_AF-A0A452YKR5-F1
#
_entry.id   AF-A0A452YKR5-F1
#
_cell.length_a   1.000
_cell.length_b   1.000
_cell.length_c   1.000
_cell.angle_alpha   90.00
_cell.angle_beta   90.00
_cell.angle_gamma   90.00
#
_symmetry.space_group_name_H-M   'P 1'
#
loop_
_entity.id
_entity.type
_entity.pdbx_description
1 polymer ?
#
loop_
_entity_poly.entity_id
_entity_poly.type
_entity_poly.pdbx_seq_one_letter_code
_entity_poly.pdbx_strand_id
1 'polypeptide(L)' 'MLFAGWFHYHKAAPKLAWFQDVESMLNHHLAGLLGLGSLSCAGHQIHVSLPINQFLDAGVDPKEIPLPHEFILNRDLL' A
#
# COMPACT_ATOMS: atom_id res chain seq x y z
N MET A 1 -11.17 -9.76 7.47
CA MET A 1 -11.02 -11.04 6.72
C MET A 1 -12.15 -12.03 7.00
N LEU A 2 -12.43 -12.41 8.27
CA LEU A 2 -13.43 -13.45 8.59
C LEU A 2 -14.85 -13.17 8.07
N PHE A 3 -15.31 -11.92 8.17
CA PHE A 3 -16.63 -11.53 7.65
C PHE A 3 -16.75 -11.73 6.14
N ALA A 4 -15.73 -11.37 5.36
CA ALA A 4 -15.74 -11.55 3.92
C ALA A 4 -15.85 -13.04 3.56
N GLY A 5 -15.20 -13.93 4.31
CA GLY A 5 -15.31 -15.39 4.13
C GLY A 5 -16.73 -15.89 4.40
N TRP A 6 -17.32 -15.56 5.54
CA TRP A 6 -18.71 -15.93 5.85
C TRP A 6 -19.69 -15.38 4.81
N PHE A 7 -19.52 -14.12 4.39
CA PHE A 7 -20.40 -13.44 3.46
C PHE A 7 -20.35 -14.08 2.07
N HIS A 8 -19.15 -14.30 1.51
CA HIS A 8 -18.99 -14.92 0.18
C HIS A 8 -19.27 -16.42 0.19
N TYR A 9 -19.53 -17.03 1.35
CA TYR A 9 -19.99 -18.42 1.43
C TYR A 9 -21.51 -18.52 1.64
N HIS A 10 -22.08 -17.76 2.58
CA HIS A 10 -23.49 -17.88 2.98
C HIS A 10 -24.44 -16.85 2.38
N LYS A 11 -23.96 -15.68 1.92
CA LYS A 11 -24.81 -14.58 1.43
C LYS A 11 -24.63 -14.30 -0.05
N ALA A 12 -23.39 -14.31 -0.54
CA ALA A 12 -23.04 -13.97 -1.91
C ALA A 12 -22.03 -14.98 -2.48
N ALA A 13 -22.45 -16.24 -2.58
CA ALA A 13 -21.65 -17.30 -3.16
C ALA A 13 -21.39 -17.06 -4.66
N PRO A 14 -20.14 -16.89 -5.11
CA PRO A 14 -19.83 -16.72 -6.53
C PRO A 14 -20.12 -18.01 -7.31
N LYS A 15 -20.43 -17.88 -8.61
CA LYS A 15 -20.62 -19.02 -9.51
C LYS A 15 -19.28 -19.49 -10.10
N LEU A 16 -19.24 -20.72 -10.60
CA LEU A 16 -18.02 -21.30 -11.20
C LEU A 16 -17.41 -20.44 -12.30
N ALA A 17 -18.23 -19.79 -13.14
CA ALA A 17 -17.77 -18.91 -14.20
C ALA A 17 -16.90 -17.73 -13.69
N TRP A 18 -17.17 -17.23 -12.47
CA TRP A 18 -16.35 -16.17 -11.86
C TRP A 18 -14.95 -16.68 -11.48
N PHE A 19 -14.87 -17.90 -10.93
CA PHE A 19 -13.59 -18.51 -10.55
C PHE A 19 -12.74 -18.92 -11.77
N GLN A 20 -13.39 -19.24 -12.90
CA GLN A 20 -12.71 -19.66 -14.13
C GLN A 20 -12.35 -18.51 -15.07
N ASP A 21 -12.67 -17.27 -14.72
CA ASP A 21 -12.25 -16.08 -15.46
C ASP A 21 -10.77 -15.75 -15.17
N VAL A 22 -9.88 -16.50 -15.82
CA VAL A 22 -8.43 -16.40 -15.63
C VAL A 22 -7.85 -15.09 -16.15
N GLU A 23 -8.47 -14.48 -17.17
CA GLU A 23 -8.03 -13.20 -17.73
C GLU A 23 -8.27 -12.08 -16.72
N SER A 24 -9.49 -12.01 -16.18
CA SER A 24 -9.82 -11.03 -15.14
C SER A 24 -8.97 -11.26 -13.90
N MET A 25 -8.84 -12.51 -13.44
CA MET A 25 -7.99 -12.84 -12.30
C MET A 25 -6.56 -12.33 -12.52
N LEU A 26 -5.89 -12.70 -13.62
CA LEU A 26 -4.50 -12.30 -13.87
C LEU A 26 -4.34 -10.79 -13.99
N ASN A 27 -5.24 -10.09 -14.69
CA ASN A 27 -5.17 -8.63 -14.82
C ASN A 27 -5.30 -7.93 -13.46
N HIS A 28 -6.25 -8.33 -12.63
CA HIS A 28 -6.44 -7.74 -11.30
C HIS A 28 -5.29 -8.07 -10.34
N HIS A 29 -4.69 -9.25 -10.44
CA HIS A 29 -3.56 -9.61 -9.58
C HIS A 29 -2.27 -8.92 -10.03
N LEU A 30 -1.95 -8.94 -11.32
CA LEU A 30 -0.70 -8.38 -11.84
C LEU A 30 -0.72 -6.85 -11.82
N ALA A 31 -1.69 -6.23 -12.49
CA ALA A 31 -1.74 -4.77 -12.57
C ALA A 31 -2.28 -4.14 -11.28
N GLY A 32 -3.32 -4.74 -10.69
CA GLY A 32 -3.94 -4.25 -9.46
C GLY A 32 -3.10 -4.56 -8.22
N LEU A 33 -3.11 -5.81 -7.77
CA LEU A 33 -2.49 -6.21 -6.51
C LEU A 33 -0.98 -5.95 -6.48
N LEU A 34 -0.23 -6.45 -7.48
CA LEU A 34 1.23 -6.29 -7.52
C LEU A 34 1.62 -4.90 -8.02
N GLY A 35 0.99 -4.41 -9.10
CA GLY A 35 1.29 -3.09 -9.67
C GLY A 35 0.96 -1.94 -8.73
N LEU A 36 -0.30 -1.80 -8.30
CA LEU A 36 -0.67 -0.72 -7.37
C LEU A 36 -0.07 -0.92 -5.97
N GLY A 37 0.13 -2.17 -5.54
CA GLY A 37 0.86 -2.48 -4.31
C GLY A 37 2.30 -1.97 -4.32
N SER A 38 3.05 -2.24 -5.39
CA SER A 38 4.41 -1.73 -5.55
C SER A 38 4.46 -0.21 -5.74
N LEU A 39 3.55 0.36 -6.52
CA LEU A 39 3.47 1.81 -6.74
C LEU A 39 3.17 2.57 -5.44
N SER A 40 2.21 2.11 -4.65
CA SER A 40 1.89 2.72 -3.36
C SER A 40 3.03 2.58 -2.36
N CYS A 41 3.70 1.43 -2.32
CA CYS A 41 4.88 1.21 -1.48
C CYS A 41 6.04 2.14 -1.88
N ALA A 42 6.31 2.30 -3.18
CA ALA A 42 7.31 3.23 -3.70
C ALA A 42 6.97 4.68 -3.30
N GLY A 43 5.71 5.09 -3.43
CA GLY A 43 5.25 6.41 -2.97
C GLY A 43 5.49 6.61 -1.47
N HIS A 44 5.15 5.62 -0.63
CA HIS A 44 5.45 5.67 0.81
C HIS A 44 6.96 5.74 1.09
N GLN A 45 7.76 4.95 0.39
CA GLN A 45 9.22 4.98 0.53
C GLN A 45 9.79 6.35 0.17
N ILE A 46 9.38 6.93 -0.95
CA ILE A 46 9.89 8.22 -1.44
C ILE A 46 9.49 9.37 -0.51
N HIS A 47 8.23 9.41 -0.08
CA HIS A 47 7.69 10.57 0.64
C HIS A 47 7.77 10.46 2.16
N VAL A 48 8.03 9.26 2.71
CA VAL A 48 8.07 9.04 4.17
C VAL A 48 9.34 8.34 4.59
N SER A 49 9.60 7.13 4.08
CA SER A 49 10.70 6.31 4.61
C SER A 49 12.08 6.90 4.30
N LEU A 50 12.30 7.41 3.08
CA LEU A 50 13.59 7.96 2.67
C LEU A 50 13.97 9.23 3.44
N PRO A 51 13.11 10.28 3.56
CA PRO A 51 13.45 11.46 4.35
C PRO A 51 13.77 11.13 5.81
N ILE A 52 12.96 10.28 6.44
CA ILE A 52 13.17 9.89 7.85
C ILE A 52 14.48 9.12 8.02
N ASN A 53 14.75 8.15 7.15
CA ASN A 53 15.99 7.38 7.23
C ASN A 53 17.22 8.25 7.00
N GLN A 54 17.16 9.27 6.13
CA GLN A 54 18.26 10.22 5.96
C GLN A 54 18.60 10.97 7.25
N PHE A 55 17.60 11.41 8.03
CA PHE A 55 17.84 12.04 9.33
C PHE A 55 18.39 11.07 10.37
N LEU A 56 17.86 9.84 10.39
CA LEU A 56 18.33 8.79 11.29
C LEU A 56 19.79 8.41 10.99
N ASP A 57 20.14 8.26 9.72
CA ASP A 57 21.51 7.96 9.27
C ASP A 57 22.47 9.13 9.55
N ALA A 58 21.95 10.36 9.61
CA ALA A 58 22.69 11.55 10.04
C ALA A 58 22.81 11.69 11.58
N GLY A 59 22.19 10.79 12.35
CA GLY A 59 22.26 10.78 13.81
C GLY A 59 21.34 11.77 14.53
N VAL A 60 20.30 12.28 13.85
CA VAL A 60 19.31 13.19 14.46
C VAL A 60 18.45 12.43 15.48
N ASP A 61 18.17 13.05 16.64
CA ASP A 61 17.28 12.45 17.65
C ASP A 61 15.89 12.25 17.03
N PRO A 62 15.26 11.07 17.14
CA PRO A 62 13.94 10.81 16.57
C PRO A 62 12.83 11.80 16.98
N LYS A 63 12.98 12.49 18.12
CA LYS A 63 12.03 13.55 18.56
C LYS A 63 12.18 14.86 17.81
N GLU A 64 13.34 15.09 17.19
CA GLU A 64 13.65 16.28 16.39
C GLU A 64 13.33 16.07 14.90
N ILE A 65 13.13 14.82 14.46
CA ILE A 65 12.72 14.51 13.09
C ILE A 65 11.27 14.96 12.87
N PRO A 66 10.97 15.73 11.80
CA PRO A 66 9.60 16.06 11.45
C PRO A 66 8.71 14.82 11.30
N LEU A 67 7.44 14.95 11.65
CA LEU A 67 6.49 13.85 11.53
C LEU A 67 6.22 13.52 10.05
N PRO A 68 5.89 12.26 9.71
CA PRO A 68 5.66 11.82 8.33
C PRO A 68 4.73 12.70 7.48
N HIS A 69 3.69 13.27 8.09
CA HIS A 69 2.73 14.11 7.36
C HIS A 69 3.28 15.52 7.07
N GLU A 70 4.28 15.99 7.81
CA GLU A 70 4.91 17.29 7.58
C GLU A 70 5.73 17.27 6.28
N PHE A 71 6.39 16.17 5.94
CA PHE A 71 7.07 15.98 4.64
C PHE A 71 6.11 15.98 3.44
N ILE A 72 4.83 15.69 3.66
CA ILE A 72 3.81 15.71 2.60
C ILE A 72 3.26 17.12 2.40
N LEU A 73 3.07 17.88 3.48
CA LEU A 73 2.42 19.19 3.47
C LEU A 73 3.41 20.34 3.25
N ASN A 74 4.67 20.18 3.66
CA ASN A 74 5.71 21.19 3.54
C ASN A 74 6.79 20.74 2.57
N ARG A 75 6.78 21.33 1.38
CA ARG A 75 7.75 21.04 0.32
C ARG A 75 9.18 21.50 0.66
N ASP A 76 9.34 22.42 1.61
CA ASP A 76 10.67 22.90 2.02
C ASP A 76 11.42 21.87 2.89
N LEU A 77 10.74 20.79 3.33
CA LEU A 77 11.33 19.68 4.07
C LEU A 77 11.81 18.52 3.17
N LEU A 78 11.62 18.62 1.84
CA LEU A 78 12.05 17.63 0.82
C LEU A 78 13.17 18.19 -0.05
#